data_AF-A0A258FKV7-F1
#
_entry.id   AF-A0A258FKV7-F1
#
_cell.length_a   1.000
_cell.length_b   1.000
_cell.length_c   1.000
_cell.angle_alpha   90.00
_cell.angle_beta   90.00
_cell.angle_gamma   90.00
#
_symmetry.space_group_name_H-M   'P 1'
#
loop_
_entity.id
_entity.type
_entity.pdbx_description
1 polymer ?
#
loop_
_entity_poly.entity_id
_entity_poly.type
_entity_poly.pdbx_seq_one_letter_code
_entity_poly.pdbx_strand_id
1 'polypeptide(L)'
;MKSCGDCGLCCKLMGVTALEKPAGRWCRHFGKTTGCAIYENRPSDCRVFNCLWLLTEALDDAWKPTVSGFVLHSEKGGARLIVECDAARPHDWRREPYEPQLRRWAAAEGQEVLIFAGKRGFRLGPTDAVVRRA
;
A
#
# COMPACT_ATOMS: atom_id res chain seq x y z
N MET A 1 -13.53 -4.63 -13.65
CA MET A 1 -12.67 -5.36 -12.69
C MET A 1 -11.20 -5.10 -13.01
N LYS A 2 -10.43 -4.58 -12.05
CA LYS A 2 -9.00 -4.28 -12.23
C LYS A 2 -8.15 -5.53 -12.02
N SER A 3 -6.97 -5.55 -12.63
CA SER A 3 -5.97 -6.60 -12.46
C SER A 3 -4.60 -5.99 -12.19
N CYS A 4 -3.70 -6.74 -11.56
CA CYS A 4 -2.36 -6.24 -11.24
C CYS A 4 -1.58 -5.85 -12.50
N GLY A 5 -1.70 -6.64 -13.58
CA GLY A 5 -0.88 -6.49 -14.78
C GLY A 5 0.62 -6.55 -14.44
N ASP A 6 1.34 -5.51 -14.81
CA ASP A 6 2.77 -5.28 -14.54
C ASP A 6 3.08 -4.85 -13.08
N CYS A 7 2.06 -4.61 -12.25
CA CYS A 7 2.24 -4.11 -10.90
C CYS A 7 2.58 -5.23 -9.91
N GLY A 8 3.71 -5.07 -9.20
CA GLY A 8 4.13 -5.95 -8.11
C GLY A 8 4.48 -5.24 -6.81
N LEU A 9 4.07 -3.97 -6.63
CA LEU A 9 4.60 -3.17 -5.53
C LEU A 9 4.31 -3.78 -4.15
N CYS A 10 3.16 -4.45 -3.97
CA CYS A 10 2.86 -5.18 -2.73
C CYS A 10 3.88 -6.32 -2.45
N CYS A 11 4.41 -6.98 -3.48
CA CYS A 11 5.45 -8.01 -3.34
C CYS A 11 6.78 -7.44 -2.82
N LYS A 12 7.02 -6.14 -3.00
CA LYS A 12 8.15 -5.42 -2.41
C LYS A 12 7.83 -4.94 -1.00
N LEU A 13 6.72 -4.21 -0.84
CA LEU A 13 6.46 -3.44 0.38
C LEU A 13 6.04 -4.32 1.57
N MET A 14 5.17 -5.30 1.35
CA MET A 14 4.62 -6.11 2.45
C MET A 14 5.63 -7.16 2.92
N GLY A 15 5.66 -7.48 4.22
CA GLY A 15 6.36 -8.66 4.72
C GLY A 15 5.57 -9.93 4.41
N VAL A 16 6.26 -11.07 4.28
CA VAL A 16 5.61 -12.39 4.15
C VAL A 16 6.35 -13.37 5.06
N THR A 17 5.71 -13.74 6.17
CA THR A 17 6.34 -14.53 7.24
C THR A 17 6.70 -15.92 6.73
N ALA A 18 5.76 -16.58 6.05
CA ALA A 18 5.94 -17.93 5.51
C ALA A 18 7.06 -18.06 4.44
N LEU A 19 7.53 -16.94 3.88
CA LEU A 19 8.63 -16.91 2.91
C LEU A 19 9.92 -16.32 3.51
N GLU A 20 9.91 -16.01 4.80
CA GLU A 20 10.96 -15.26 5.51
C GLU A 20 11.31 -13.96 4.77
N LYS A 21 10.31 -13.34 4.13
CA LYS A 21 10.50 -12.16 3.30
C LYS A 21 10.28 -10.91 4.14
N PRO A 22 11.32 -10.12 4.46
CA PRO A 22 11.11 -8.87 5.17
C PRO A 22 10.33 -7.85 4.31
N ALA A 23 9.64 -6.94 4.98
CA ALA A 23 8.98 -5.78 4.35
C ALA A 23 10.02 -4.89 3.64
N GLY A 24 9.60 -4.24 2.56
CA GLY A 24 10.46 -3.35 1.76
C GLY A 24 11.51 -4.05 0.86
N ARG A 25 11.54 -5.39 0.82
CA ARG A 25 12.39 -6.17 -0.09
C ARG A 25 11.56 -6.90 -1.14
N TRP A 26 12.06 -6.94 -2.37
CA TRP A 26 11.41 -7.69 -3.45
C TRP A 26 11.29 -9.18 -3.09
N CYS A 27 10.10 -9.74 -3.34
CA CYS A 27 9.87 -11.17 -3.21
C CYS A 27 10.70 -11.93 -4.25
N ARG A 28 11.38 -13.00 -3.81
CA ARG A 28 12.17 -13.88 -4.69
C ARG A 28 11.36 -14.52 -5.82
N HIS A 29 10.05 -14.63 -5.65
CA HIS A 29 9.14 -15.20 -6.65
C HIS A 29 8.54 -14.17 -7.60
N PHE A 30 8.78 -12.87 -7.38
CA PHE A 30 8.26 -11.83 -8.26
C PHE A 30 9.26 -11.53 -9.39
N GLY A 31 8.81 -11.70 -10.63
CA GLY A 31 9.51 -11.23 -11.83
C GLY A 31 8.78 -10.02 -12.43
N LYS A 32 9.52 -9.00 -12.85
CA LYS A 32 8.94 -7.76 -13.41
C LYS A 32 8.04 -8.01 -14.63
N THR A 33 8.38 -9.01 -15.44
CA THR A 33 7.63 -9.38 -16.66
C THR A 33 6.67 -10.55 -16.46
N THR A 34 6.90 -11.38 -15.45
CA THR A 34 6.17 -12.65 -15.24
C THR A 34 5.23 -12.62 -14.04
N GLY A 35 5.28 -11.58 -13.20
CA GLY A 35 4.51 -11.49 -11.98
C GLY A 35 5.00 -12.48 -10.92
N CYS A 36 4.08 -12.99 -10.08
CA CYS A 36 4.42 -13.95 -9.04
C CYS A 36 4.46 -15.39 -9.60
N ALA A 37 5.64 -16.01 -9.61
CA ALA A 37 5.87 -17.37 -10.13
C ALA A 37 5.12 -18.47 -9.36
N ILE A 38 4.68 -18.18 -8.13
CA ILE A 38 3.91 -19.11 -7.28
C ILE A 38 2.52 -18.56 -6.98
N TYR A 39 1.92 -17.76 -7.88
CA TYR A 39 0.68 -17.04 -7.57
C TYR A 39 -0.43 -17.97 -7.06
N GLU A 40 -0.65 -19.12 -7.71
CA GLU A 40 -1.65 -20.11 -7.29
C GLU A 40 -1.34 -20.74 -5.93
N ASN A 41 -0.07 -20.85 -5.57
CA ASN A 41 0.45 -21.46 -4.33
C ASN A 41 0.90 -20.42 -3.30
N ARG A 42 0.53 -19.14 -3.49
CA ARG A 42 0.98 -18.05 -2.61
C ARG A 42 0.54 -18.29 -1.15
N PRO A 43 1.37 -17.95 -0.15
CA PRO A 43 1.01 -18.12 1.26
C PRO A 43 -0.20 -17.29 1.67
N SER A 44 -0.78 -17.61 2.84
CA SER A 44 -1.92 -16.90 3.43
C SER A 44 -1.72 -15.40 3.49
N ASP A 45 -0.54 -14.93 3.93
CA ASP A 45 -0.19 -13.51 4.05
C ASP A 45 -0.41 -12.77 2.71
N CYS A 46 -0.07 -13.40 1.58
CA CYS A 46 -0.27 -12.84 0.25
C CYS A 46 -1.74 -12.92 -0.23
N ARG A 47 -2.54 -13.85 0.29
CA ARG A 47 -3.96 -14.03 -0.10
C ARG A 47 -4.89 -13.09 0.64
N VAL A 48 -4.61 -12.84 1.93
CA VAL A 48 -5.43 -11.96 2.77
C VAL A 48 -5.14 -10.49 2.52
N PHE A 49 -4.01 -10.18 1.88
CA PHE A 49 -3.65 -8.83 1.52
C PHE A 49 -4.57 -8.28 0.42
N ASN A 50 -5.13 -7.10 0.68
CA ASN A 50 -6.11 -6.43 -0.17
C ASN A 50 -5.58 -5.06 -0.64
N CYS A 51 -5.13 -4.98 -1.89
CA CYS A 51 -4.78 -3.70 -2.52
C CYS A 51 -6.05 -2.93 -2.86
N LEU A 52 -6.29 -1.79 -2.21
CA LEU A 52 -7.53 -1.04 -2.39
C LEU A 52 -7.72 -0.52 -3.83
N TRP A 53 -6.65 -0.22 -4.57
CA TRP A 53 -6.80 0.14 -5.98
C TRP A 53 -7.48 -0.99 -6.79
N LEU A 54 -7.15 -2.26 -6.54
CA LEU A 54 -7.78 -3.39 -7.23
C LEU A 54 -9.26 -3.56 -6.86
N LEU A 55 -9.60 -3.29 -5.60
CA LEU A 55 -10.91 -3.60 -5.02
C LEU A 55 -11.91 -2.44 -5.11
N THR A 56 -11.43 -1.21 -5.25
CA THR A 56 -12.28 -0.02 -5.24
C THR A 56 -12.34 0.58 -6.64
N GLU A 57 -13.51 0.50 -7.27
CA GLU A 57 -13.71 1.04 -8.63
C GLU A 57 -13.42 2.54 -8.71
N ALA A 58 -13.82 3.31 -7.70
CA ALA A 58 -13.64 4.75 -7.61
C ALA A 58 -12.18 5.25 -7.60
N LEU A 59 -11.19 4.37 -7.35
CA LEU A 59 -9.77 4.73 -7.42
C LEU A 59 -9.25 4.54 -8.84
N ASP A 60 -9.19 5.59 -9.66
CA ASP A 60 -8.75 5.49 -11.06
C ASP A 60 -7.29 5.02 -11.24
N ASP A 61 -6.81 5.01 -12.48
CA ASP A 61 -5.47 4.53 -12.82
C ASP A 61 -4.33 5.38 -12.24
N ALA A 62 -4.58 6.62 -11.82
CA ALA A 62 -3.58 7.41 -11.10
C ALA A 62 -3.22 6.74 -9.77
N TRP A 63 -4.17 6.06 -9.13
CA TRP A 63 -3.95 5.34 -7.87
C TRP A 63 -3.28 3.97 -8.03
N LYS A 64 -3.06 3.51 -9.27
CA LYS A 64 -2.34 2.26 -9.53
C LYS A 64 -0.94 2.36 -8.90
N PRO A 65 -0.49 1.38 -8.08
CA PRO A 65 0.75 1.52 -7.32
C PRO A 65 2.04 1.78 -8.14
N THR A 66 2.07 1.33 -9.40
CA THR A 66 3.19 1.64 -10.31
C THR A 66 3.26 3.13 -10.62
N VAL A 67 2.11 3.80 -10.73
CA VAL A 67 1.96 5.25 -10.97
C VAL A 67 2.12 6.04 -9.68
N SER A 68 1.36 5.69 -8.64
CA SER A 68 1.27 6.46 -7.39
C SER A 68 2.50 6.35 -6.48
N GLY A 69 3.30 5.29 -6.60
CA GLY A 69 4.46 5.09 -5.73
C GLY A 69 4.17 4.49 -4.37
N PHE A 70 2.92 4.14 -4.11
CA PHE A 70 2.50 3.53 -2.86
C PHE A 70 1.40 2.49 -3.06
N VAL A 71 1.22 1.62 -2.07
CA VAL A 71 0.07 0.72 -2.00
C VAL A 71 -0.87 1.21 -0.90
N LEU A 72 -2.16 1.29 -1.22
CA LEU A 72 -3.21 1.58 -0.24
C LEU A 72 -3.85 0.25 0.21
N HIS A 73 -3.92 0.03 1.52
CA HIS A 73 -4.65 -1.08 2.12
C HIS A 73 -5.42 -0.61 3.36
N SER A 74 -6.35 -1.44 3.86
CA SER A 74 -7.16 -1.11 5.03
C SER A 74 -6.98 -2.12 6.16
N GLU A 75 -7.06 -1.60 7.38
CA GLU A 75 -7.11 -2.35 8.62
C GLU A 75 -8.39 -1.99 9.38
N LYS A 76 -8.66 -2.72 10.48
CA LYS A 76 -9.80 -2.45 11.40
C LYS A 76 -11.14 -2.33 10.66
N GLY A 77 -11.41 -3.23 9.71
CA GLY A 77 -12.66 -3.23 8.95
C GLY A 77 -12.86 -2.00 8.06
N GLY A 78 -11.80 -1.30 7.68
CA GLY A 78 -11.88 -0.08 6.84
C GLY A 78 -11.67 1.22 7.61
N ALA A 79 -11.84 1.21 8.94
CA ALA A 79 -11.67 2.41 9.79
C ALA A 79 -10.23 2.95 9.82
N ARG A 80 -9.25 2.17 9.36
CA ARG A 80 -7.87 2.63 9.17
C ARG A 80 -7.41 2.36 7.74
N LEU A 81 -7.04 3.42 7.04
CA LEU A 81 -6.32 3.34 5.77
C LEU A 81 -4.83 3.47 6.01
N ILE A 82 -4.06 2.64 5.30
CA ILE A 82 -2.60 2.66 5.33
C ILE A 82 -2.07 2.87 3.91
N VAL A 83 -1.26 3.91 3.77
CA VAL A 83 -0.48 4.22 2.57
C VAL A 83 0.93 3.72 2.78
N GLU A 84 1.27 2.59 2.16
CA GLU A 84 2.61 2.02 2.15
C GLU A 84 3.41 2.64 1.00
N CYS A 85 4.25 3.63 1.29
CA CYS A 85 5.13 4.24 0.29
C CYS A 85 6.36 3.36 0.03
N ASP A 86 6.77 3.31 -1.24
CA ASP A 86 8.09 2.81 -1.58
C ASP A 86 9.17 3.71 -0.96
N ALA A 87 10.17 3.13 -0.31
CA ALA A 87 11.29 3.89 0.26
C ALA A 87 12.09 4.66 -0.80
N ALA A 88 12.02 4.27 -2.08
CA ALA A 88 12.60 5.01 -3.19
C ALA A 88 11.75 6.23 -3.61
N ARG A 89 10.47 6.26 -3.21
CA ARG A 89 9.49 7.31 -3.53
C ARG A 89 8.68 7.72 -2.29
N PRO A 90 9.33 8.07 -1.15
CA PRO A 90 8.65 8.21 0.16
C PRO A 90 7.73 9.45 0.25
N HIS A 91 7.80 10.34 -0.73
CA HIS A 91 7.04 11.59 -0.78
C HIS A 91 6.00 11.64 -1.90
N ASP A 92 5.85 10.58 -2.72
CA ASP A 92 4.93 10.61 -3.85
C ASP A 92 3.46 10.79 -3.42
N TRP A 93 3.09 10.35 -2.22
CA TRP A 93 1.77 10.59 -1.63
C TRP A 93 1.42 12.08 -1.47
N ARG A 94 2.41 12.97 -1.50
CA ARG A 94 2.23 14.43 -1.43
C ARG A 94 1.76 15.05 -2.74
N ARG A 95 1.90 14.33 -3.85
CA ARG A 95 1.56 14.82 -5.18
C ARG A 95 0.05 14.80 -5.37
N GLU A 96 -0.46 15.68 -6.24
CA GLU A 96 -1.83 15.55 -6.73
C GLU A 96 -1.98 14.28 -7.58
N PRO A 97 -3.13 13.59 -7.50
CA PRO A 97 -4.33 13.93 -6.72
C PRO A 97 -4.34 13.40 -5.27
N TYR A 98 -3.24 12.81 -4.80
CA TYR A 98 -3.21 11.96 -3.61
C TYR A 98 -3.34 12.74 -2.31
N GLU A 99 -2.51 13.75 -2.07
CA GLU A 99 -2.49 14.44 -0.76
C GLU A 99 -3.84 15.06 -0.39
N PRO A 100 -4.49 15.85 -1.28
CA PRO A 100 -5.80 16.41 -0.96
C PRO A 100 -6.84 15.33 -0.66
N GLN A 101 -6.82 14.22 -1.42
CA GLN A 101 -7.76 13.11 -1.21
C GLN A 101 -7.50 12.38 0.12
N LEU A 102 -6.24 12.06 0.43
CA LEU A 102 -5.84 11.40 1.67
C LEU A 102 -6.19 12.26 2.89
N ARG A 103 -6.01 13.59 2.81
CA ARG A 103 -6.41 14.53 3.86
C ARG A 103 -7.93 14.60 4.02
N ARG A 104 -8.70 14.57 2.93
CA ARG A 104 -10.17 14.48 3.01
C ARG A 104 -10.62 13.21 3.73
N TRP A 105 -10.01 12.06 3.43
CA TRP A 105 -10.32 10.82 4.14
C TRP A 105 -9.91 10.89 5.61
N ALA A 106 -8.75 11.47 5.93
CA ALA A 106 -8.30 11.64 7.32
C ALA A 106 -9.19 12.57 8.15
N ALA A 107 -9.92 13.47 7.50
CA ALA A 107 -10.88 14.37 8.15
C ALA A 107 -12.28 13.74 8.33
N ALA A 108 -12.55 12.58 7.72
CA ALA A 108 -13.83 11.90 7.88
C ALA A 108 -13.95 11.30 9.29
N GLU A 109 -15.15 11.37 9.87
CA GLU A 109 -15.41 10.87 11.22
C GLU A 109 -15.10 9.36 11.32
N GLY A 110 -14.34 8.98 12.35
CA GLY A 110 -13.96 7.59 12.60
C GLY A 110 -12.89 7.02 11.66
N GLN A 111 -12.37 7.81 10.71
CA GLN A 111 -11.36 7.35 9.75
C GLN A 111 -9.94 7.75 10.18
N GLU A 112 -9.07 6.76 10.37
CA GLU A 112 -7.62 6.98 10.54
C GLU A 112 -6.91 6.79 9.20
N VAL A 113 -5.98 7.69 8.85
CA VAL A 113 -5.09 7.54 7.69
C VAL A 113 -3.64 7.60 8.15
N LEU A 114 -2.90 6.52 7.89
CA LEU A 114 -1.48 6.41 8.21
C LEU A 114 -0.65 6.34 6.92
N ILE A 115 0.41 7.13 6.86
CA ILE A 115 1.40 7.10 5.78
C ILE A 115 2.68 6.47 6.31
N PHE A 116 3.19 5.41 5.68
CA PHE A 116 4.44 4.76 6.08
C PHE A 116 5.45 4.71 4.94
N ALA A 117 6.71 4.95 5.26
CA ALA A 117 7.86 4.61 4.43
C ALA A 117 8.81 3.74 5.28
N GLY A 118 8.65 2.42 5.16
CA GLY A 118 9.29 1.45 6.05
C GLY A 118 8.76 1.59 7.48
N LYS A 119 9.65 1.75 8.47
CA LYS A 119 9.28 1.83 9.89
C LYS A 119 8.79 3.21 10.35
N ARG A 120 8.99 4.26 9.55
CA ARG A 120 8.63 5.64 9.89
C ARG A 120 7.36 6.03 9.18
N GLY A 121 6.52 6.82 9.84
CA GLY A 121 5.29 7.28 9.23
C GLY A 121 4.69 8.50 9.90
N PHE A 122 3.54 8.90 9.37
CA PHE A 122 2.71 9.97 9.87
C PHE A 122 1.26 9.48 9.99
N ARG A 123 0.58 9.90 11.04
CA ARG A 123 -0.87 9.93 11.09
C ARG A 123 -1.33 11.27 10.57
N LEU A 124 -2.15 11.29 9.52
CA LEU A 124 -2.69 12.53 8.97
C LEU A 124 -3.80 13.07 9.88
N GLY A 125 -3.85 14.39 10.02
CA GLY A 125 -4.87 15.12 10.77
C GLY A 125 -4.74 16.62 10.53
N PRO A 126 -5.39 17.48 11.35
CA PRO A 126 -5.16 18.93 11.31
C PRO A 126 -3.69 19.31 11.55
N THR A 127 -3.00 18.51 12.35
CA THR A 127 -1.55 18.50 12.47
C THR A 127 -1.09 17.06 12.41
N ASP A 128 -0.20 16.76 11.45
CA ASP A 128 0.29 15.40 11.23
C ASP A 128 1.13 14.94 12.44
N ALA A 129 0.83 13.75 12.97
CA ALA A 129 1.56 13.18 14.11
C ALA A 129 2.55 12.12 13.65
N VAL A 130 3.81 12.19 14.11
CA VAL A 130 4.82 11.17 13.78
C VAL A 130 4.44 9.84 14.43
N VAL A 131 4.50 8.76 13.66
CA VAL A 131 4.29 7.39 14.14
C VAL A 131 5.43 6.47 13.71
N ARG A 132 5.62 5.38 14.44
CA ARG A 132 6.55 4.30 14.09
C ARG A 132 5.84 2.97 14.09
N ARG A 133 6.16 2.13 13.10
CA ARG A 133 5.76 0.72 13.11
C ARG A 133 6.66 -0.01 14.10
N ALA A 134 6.05 -0.82 14.97
CA ALA A 134 6.77 -1.69 15.91
C ALA A 134 7.75 -2.61 15.17
#